data_AF-A0A1R4B3K2-F1
#
_entry.id   AF-A0A1R4B3K2-F1
#
_cell.length_a   1.000
_cell.length_b   1.000
_cell.length_c   1.000
_cell.angle_alpha   90.00
_cell.angle_beta   90.00
_cell.angle_gamma   90.00
#
_symmetry.space_group_name_H-M   'P 1'
#
loop_
_entity.id
_entity.type
_entity.pdbx_description
1 polymer ?
#
loop_
_entity_poly.entity_id
_entity_poly.type
_entity_poly.pdbx_seq_one_letter_code
_entity_poly.pdbx_strand_id
1 'polypeptide(L)'
;MKTYRSYMIVLLGMWSTIAVASPLKATLNQLQHQWAVCEYQKADEEKKQTCFQALVGDTNQHLSKHPDNLQLQTALAINLASLASVSGTSDALDLIKQAKHRLEPLQATTTGQLHTAVLVTLGALYYRAPGWPISFGDDDKAAALLSEAVELSPNDITARYFYGDFLAQQGHKQQAIYSLKRGLESQSPHLHPLVIQGRKQDIHRLLNTLRN
;
A
#
# COMPACT_ATOMS: atom_id res chain seq x y z
N MET A 1 17.52 -45.26 -62.88
CA MET A 1 17.78 -43.94 -62.26
C MET A 1 16.53 -43.51 -61.52
N LYS A 2 16.57 -43.44 -60.18
CA LYS A 2 15.44 -43.00 -59.33
C LYS A 2 15.69 -41.56 -58.91
N THR A 3 14.83 -40.63 -59.32
CA THR A 3 14.86 -39.22 -58.90
C THR A 3 14.05 -39.06 -57.62
N TYR A 4 14.70 -38.68 -56.53
CA TYR A 4 14.07 -38.35 -55.25
C TYR A 4 13.61 -36.88 -55.25
N ARG A 5 12.34 -36.67 -54.89
CA ARG A 5 11.72 -35.35 -54.62
C ARG A 5 12.14 -34.87 -53.23
N SER A 6 12.80 -33.72 -53.14
CA SER A 6 13.13 -33.06 -51.87
C SER A 6 11.92 -32.29 -51.35
N TYR A 7 11.44 -32.65 -50.15
CA TYR A 7 10.48 -31.85 -49.39
C TYR A 7 11.24 -30.92 -48.44
N MET A 8 11.05 -29.61 -48.60
CA MET A 8 11.64 -28.58 -47.74
C MET A 8 10.73 -28.38 -46.52
N ILE A 9 11.10 -28.99 -45.39
CA ILE A 9 10.42 -28.80 -44.10
C ILE A 9 10.88 -27.45 -43.53
N VAL A 10 9.97 -26.46 -43.50
CA VAL A 10 10.18 -25.19 -42.80
C VAL A 10 9.82 -25.41 -41.33
N LEU A 11 10.83 -25.55 -40.48
CA LEU A 11 10.69 -25.54 -39.02
C LEU A 11 10.44 -24.10 -38.54
N LEU A 12 9.19 -23.74 -38.27
CA LEU A 12 8.84 -22.55 -37.50
C LEU A 12 9.34 -22.73 -36.05
N GLY A 13 10.48 -22.14 -35.72
CA GLY A 13 10.95 -22.04 -34.36
C GLY A 13 10.06 -21.10 -33.55
N MET A 14 9.20 -21.65 -32.69
CA MET A 14 8.55 -20.90 -31.61
C MET A 14 9.62 -20.58 -30.56
N TRP A 15 10.23 -19.39 -30.66
CA TRP A 15 10.95 -18.80 -29.54
C TRP A 15 9.94 -18.31 -28.51
N SER A 16 9.60 -19.16 -27.56
CA SER A 16 8.91 -18.74 -26.33
C SER A 16 9.85 -17.83 -25.55
N THR A 17 9.63 -16.52 -25.63
CA THR A 17 10.33 -15.57 -24.76
C THR A 17 9.82 -15.74 -23.34
N ILE A 18 10.64 -16.32 -22.46
CA ILE A 18 10.38 -16.32 -21.02
C ILE A 18 10.56 -14.87 -20.56
N ALA A 19 9.45 -14.23 -20.16
CA ALA A 19 9.49 -12.87 -19.63
C ALA A 19 10.14 -12.89 -18.23
N VAL A 20 11.43 -12.54 -18.15
CA VAL A 20 12.13 -12.33 -16.88
C VAL A 20 11.59 -11.03 -16.26
N ALA A 21 11.15 -11.09 -15.00
CA ALA A 21 10.73 -9.88 -14.27
C ALA A 21 11.93 -8.91 -14.13
N SER A 22 11.70 -7.63 -14.35
CA SER A 22 12.76 -6.63 -14.17
C SER A 22 13.25 -6.62 -12.71
N PRO A 23 14.56 -6.36 -12.47
CA PRO A 23 15.11 -6.31 -11.12
C PRO A 23 14.33 -5.38 -10.18
N LEU A 24 13.89 -4.22 -10.69
CA LEU A 24 13.10 -3.25 -9.94
C LEU A 24 11.71 -3.78 -9.53
N LYS A 25 11.03 -4.53 -10.41
CA LYS A 25 9.74 -5.14 -10.08
C LYS A 25 9.90 -6.19 -8.98
N ALA A 26 10.97 -6.98 -9.03
CA ALA A 26 11.30 -7.93 -7.97
C ALA A 26 11.56 -7.22 -6.63
N THR A 27 12.33 -6.12 -6.64
CA THR A 27 12.56 -5.26 -5.47
C THR A 27 11.25 -4.74 -4.87
N LEU A 28 10.36 -4.16 -5.68
CA LEU A 28 9.09 -3.63 -5.18
C LEU A 28 8.20 -4.70 -4.55
N ASN A 29 8.17 -5.90 -5.16
CA ASN A 29 7.46 -7.04 -4.58
C ASN A 29 8.07 -7.48 -3.25
N GLN A 30 9.40 -7.49 -3.15
CA GLN A 30 10.11 -7.82 -1.91
C GLN A 30 9.82 -6.78 -0.81
N LEU A 31 9.87 -5.48 -1.12
CA LEU A 31 9.53 -4.43 -0.16
C LEU A 31 8.10 -4.56 0.34
N GLN A 32 7.14 -4.86 -0.54
CA GLN A 32 5.75 -5.07 -0.17
C GLN A 32 5.55 -6.32 0.72
N HIS A 33 6.26 -7.41 0.40
CA HIS A 33 6.27 -8.60 1.24
C HIS A 33 6.86 -8.29 2.62
N GLN A 34 8.01 -7.60 2.68
CA GLN A 34 8.67 -7.26 3.93
C GLN A 34 7.81 -6.32 4.79
N TRP A 35 7.11 -5.37 4.17
CA TRP A 35 6.12 -4.54 4.87
C TRP A 35 5.05 -5.40 5.55
N ALA A 36 4.50 -6.40 4.84
CA ALA A 36 3.51 -7.32 5.41
C ALA A 36 4.06 -8.16 6.57
N VAL A 37 5.32 -8.58 6.49
CA VAL A 37 6.02 -9.28 7.58
C VAL A 37 6.17 -8.36 8.79
N CYS A 38 6.58 -7.10 8.59
CA CYS A 38 6.68 -6.12 9.67
C CYS A 38 5.31 -5.88 10.32
N GLU A 39 4.27 -5.60 9.54
CA GLU A 39 2.95 -5.24 10.05
C GLU A 39 2.24 -6.40 10.77
N TYR A 40 2.25 -7.60 10.18
CA TYR A 40 1.34 -8.68 10.60
C TYR A 40 2.03 -9.88 11.25
N GLN A 41 3.36 -10.04 11.14
CA GLN A 41 4.06 -11.22 11.65
C GLN A 41 5.01 -10.94 12.81
N LYS A 42 5.25 -9.67 13.17
CA LYS A 42 6.03 -9.34 14.36
C LYS A 42 5.18 -9.48 15.63
N ALA A 43 5.79 -10.06 16.65
CA ALA A 43 5.08 -10.51 17.86
C ALA A 43 4.66 -9.36 18.79
N ASP A 44 5.32 -8.21 18.70
CA ASP A 44 5.11 -7.05 19.57
C ASP A 44 5.54 -5.77 18.84
N GLU A 45 5.15 -4.63 19.40
CA GLU A 45 5.36 -3.30 18.80
C GLU A 45 6.85 -2.92 18.71
N GLU A 46 7.71 -3.36 19.65
CA GLU A 46 9.16 -3.12 19.60
C GLU A 46 9.80 -3.82 18.39
N LYS A 47 9.42 -5.09 18.15
CA LYS A 47 9.86 -5.83 16.96
C LYS A 47 9.28 -5.26 15.67
N LYS A 48 8.06 -4.72 15.68
CA LYS A 48 7.49 -4.00 14.52
C LYS A 48 8.31 -2.75 14.22
N GLN A 49 8.58 -1.93 15.24
CA GLN A 49 9.37 -0.72 15.11
C GLN A 49 10.75 -1.01 14.51
N THR A 50 11.46 -1.98 15.08
CA THR A 50 12.78 -2.40 14.57
C THR A 50 12.71 -2.90 13.12
N CYS A 51 11.65 -3.65 12.78
CA CYS A 51 11.43 -4.13 11.41
C CYS A 51 11.19 -2.98 10.42
N PHE A 52 10.34 -2.03 10.78
CA PHE A 52 10.05 -0.88 9.93
C PHE A 52 11.23 0.07 9.81
N GLN A 53 12.04 0.26 10.85
CA GLN A 53 13.30 1.02 10.77
C GLN A 53 14.24 0.42 9.72
N ALA A 54 14.44 -0.90 9.76
CA ALA A 54 15.25 -1.61 8.76
C ALA A 54 14.66 -1.47 7.35
N LEU A 55 13.34 -1.60 7.21
CA LEU A 55 12.65 -1.48 5.92
C LEU A 55 12.71 -0.06 5.34
N VAL A 56 12.62 0.98 6.17
CA VAL A 56 12.86 2.38 5.76
C VAL A 56 14.29 2.55 5.25
N GLY A 57 15.28 1.97 5.94
CA GLY A 57 16.68 1.97 5.50
C GLY A 57 16.88 1.31 4.13
N ASP A 58 16.34 0.10 3.96
CA ASP A 58 16.41 -0.65 2.70
C ASP A 58 15.72 0.09 1.54
N THR A 59 14.54 0.65 1.79
CA THR A 59 13.81 1.43 0.78
C THR A 59 14.59 2.67 0.34
N ASN A 60 15.23 3.38 1.27
CA ASN A 60 16.10 4.52 0.96
C ASN A 60 17.32 4.10 0.11
N GLN A 61 17.92 2.94 0.39
CA GLN A 61 19.03 2.41 -0.41
C GLN A 61 18.60 2.11 -1.85
N HIS A 62 17.39 1.60 -2.05
CA HIS A 62 16.85 1.39 -3.39
C HIS A 62 16.50 2.72 -4.08
N LEU A 63 15.91 3.66 -3.35
CA LEU A 63 15.53 4.97 -3.87
C LEU A 63 16.76 5.81 -4.27
N SER A 64 17.88 5.72 -3.54
CA SER A 64 19.10 6.46 -3.90
C SER A 64 19.68 6.05 -5.27
N LYS A 65 19.40 4.83 -5.72
CA LYS A 65 19.78 4.32 -7.05
C LYS A 65 18.73 4.64 -8.13
N HIS A 66 17.52 5.01 -7.72
CA HIS A 66 16.36 5.26 -8.58
C HIS A 66 15.54 6.46 -8.08
N PRO A 67 16.15 7.66 -7.97
CA PRO A 67 15.56 8.78 -7.22
C PRO A 67 14.18 9.20 -7.74
N ASP A 68 13.95 9.10 -9.04
CA ASP A 68 12.70 9.51 -9.69
C ASP A 68 11.63 8.40 -9.72
N ASN A 69 11.89 7.24 -9.10
CA ASN A 69 10.93 6.15 -9.12
C ASN A 69 9.78 6.39 -8.14
N LEU A 70 8.62 6.74 -8.68
CA LEU A 70 7.42 7.05 -7.89
C LEU A 70 6.97 5.91 -6.99
N GLN A 71 7.14 4.64 -7.41
CA GLN A 71 6.75 3.48 -6.60
C GLN A 71 7.64 3.32 -5.35
N LEU A 72 8.95 3.54 -5.47
CA LEU A 72 9.87 3.54 -4.34
C LEU A 72 9.64 4.75 -3.42
N GLN A 73 9.29 5.92 -3.97
CA GLN A 73 8.91 7.09 -3.17
C GLN A 73 7.63 6.83 -2.36
N THR A 74 6.59 6.27 -2.99
CA THR A 74 5.35 5.86 -2.29
C THR A 74 5.62 4.79 -1.24
N ALA A 75 6.43 3.77 -1.56
CA ALA A 75 6.80 2.71 -0.62
C ALA A 75 7.53 3.28 0.61
N LEU A 76 8.45 4.22 0.41
CA LEU A 76 9.15 4.87 1.51
C LEU A 76 8.19 5.62 2.43
N ALA A 77 7.24 6.37 1.86
CA ALA A 77 6.26 7.11 2.65
C ALA A 77 5.31 6.20 3.43
N ILE A 78 4.87 5.08 2.83
CA ILE A 78 4.10 4.03 3.53
C ILE A 78 4.91 3.46 4.70
N ASN A 79 6.19 3.15 4.48
CA ASN A 79 7.07 2.60 5.52
C ASN A 79 7.30 3.60 6.67
N LEU A 80 7.42 4.90 6.36
CA LEU A 80 7.52 5.97 7.36
C LEU A 80 6.22 6.10 8.17
N ALA A 81 5.06 6.08 7.51
CA ALA A 81 3.76 6.14 8.17
C ALA A 81 3.52 4.91 9.07
N SER A 82 3.89 3.71 8.60
CA SER A 82 3.84 2.49 9.41
C SER A 82 4.80 2.53 10.60
N LEU A 83 6.05 2.99 10.40
CA LEU A 83 6.99 3.18 11.50
C LEU A 83 6.44 4.14 12.56
N ALA A 84 5.79 5.24 12.14
CA ALA A 84 5.19 6.19 13.06
C ALA A 84 4.11 5.55 13.95
N SER A 85 3.32 4.63 13.40
CA SER A 85 2.23 3.97 14.13
C SER A 85 2.68 3.07 15.28
N VAL A 86 3.96 2.67 15.26
CA VAL A 86 4.57 1.77 16.25
C VAL A 86 5.70 2.45 17.05
N SER A 87 5.91 3.76 16.85
CA SER A 87 6.96 4.55 17.51
C SER A 87 6.43 5.39 18.67
N GLY A 88 7.33 5.85 19.54
CA GLY A 88 7.00 6.84 20.57
C GLY A 88 6.52 8.17 19.98
N THR A 89 5.81 8.98 20.79
CA THR A 89 5.07 10.17 20.33
C THR A 89 5.93 11.24 19.64
N SER A 90 7.15 11.48 20.11
CA SER A 90 8.07 12.44 19.49
C SER A 90 8.48 12.01 18.09
N ASP A 91 8.86 10.74 17.95
CA ASP A 91 9.39 10.18 16.70
C ASP A 91 8.24 10.01 15.70
N ALA A 92 7.06 9.60 16.17
CA ALA A 92 5.87 9.46 15.35
C ALA A 92 5.49 10.77 14.66
N LEU A 93 5.57 11.92 15.36
CA LEU A 93 5.21 13.22 14.78
C LEU A 93 6.12 13.64 13.62
N ASP A 94 7.43 13.41 13.76
CA ASP A 94 8.38 13.70 12.69
C ASP A 94 8.18 12.75 11.50
N LEU A 95 7.99 11.46 11.77
CA LEU A 95 7.78 10.44 10.75
C LEU A 95 6.51 10.69 9.92
N ILE A 96 5.38 11.05 10.54
CA ILE A 96 4.15 11.37 9.78
C ILE A 96 4.32 12.64 8.92
N LYS A 97 5.11 13.63 9.37
CA LYS A 97 5.42 14.84 8.60
C LYS A 97 6.29 14.50 7.40
N GLN A 98 7.32 13.66 7.59
CA GLN A 98 8.16 13.17 6.50
C GLN A 98 7.34 12.36 5.47
N ALA A 99 6.46 11.46 5.93
CA ALA A 99 5.60 10.66 5.06
C ALA A 99 4.67 11.56 4.22
N LYS A 100 3.98 12.51 4.86
CA LYS A 100 3.13 13.48 4.17
C LYS A 100 3.89 14.29 3.14
N HIS A 101 5.02 14.89 3.52
CA HIS A 101 5.82 15.73 2.62
C HIS A 101 6.25 14.99 1.35
N ARG A 102 6.54 13.69 1.46
CA ARG A 102 6.88 12.84 0.30
C ARG A 102 5.67 12.49 -0.57
N LEU A 103 4.48 12.31 0.02
CA LEU A 103 3.29 11.88 -0.71
C LEU A 103 2.54 13.02 -1.41
N GLU A 104 2.51 14.21 -0.83
CA GLU A 104 1.79 15.36 -1.41
C GLU A 104 2.16 15.63 -2.88
N PRO A 105 3.44 15.71 -3.29
CA PRO A 105 3.77 15.91 -4.71
C PRO A 105 3.39 14.71 -5.59
N LEU A 106 3.31 13.51 -5.03
CA LEU A 106 2.94 12.30 -5.77
C LEU A 106 1.46 12.27 -6.14
N GLN A 107 0.61 13.01 -5.44
CA GLN A 107 -0.81 13.10 -5.78
C GLN A 107 -1.00 13.65 -7.20
N ALA A 108 -0.18 14.60 -7.65
CA ALA A 108 -0.29 15.20 -8.97
C ALA A 108 0.34 14.36 -10.10
N THR A 109 1.23 13.41 -9.78
CA THR A 109 2.05 12.70 -10.79
C THR A 109 1.74 11.23 -10.93
N THR A 110 1.03 10.64 -9.96
CA THR A 110 0.68 9.22 -9.96
C THR A 110 -0.68 8.97 -10.61
N THR A 111 -0.85 7.79 -11.21
CA THR A 111 -2.13 7.35 -11.81
C THR A 111 -2.46 5.91 -11.43
N GLY A 112 -3.72 5.52 -11.54
CA GLY A 112 -4.17 4.14 -11.32
C GLY A 112 -3.87 3.62 -9.90
N GLN A 113 -3.43 2.36 -9.79
CA GLN A 113 -3.23 1.72 -8.48
C GLN A 113 -2.19 2.41 -7.60
N LEU A 114 -1.15 3.00 -8.19
CA LEU A 114 -0.14 3.75 -7.43
C LEU A 114 -0.76 5.02 -6.83
N HIS A 115 -1.63 5.69 -7.58
CA HIS A 115 -2.36 6.86 -7.10
C HIS A 115 -3.30 6.51 -5.95
N THR A 116 -4.05 5.41 -6.07
CA THR A 116 -4.87 4.89 -4.96
C THR A 116 -4.04 4.71 -3.69
N ALA A 117 -2.85 4.11 -3.77
CA ALA A 117 -1.98 3.94 -2.61
C ALA A 117 -1.52 5.27 -1.99
N VAL A 118 -1.25 6.29 -2.82
CA VAL A 118 -0.94 7.65 -2.36
C VAL A 118 -2.12 8.28 -1.63
N LEU A 119 -3.31 8.25 -2.23
CA LEU A 119 -4.53 8.82 -1.65
C LEU A 119 -4.89 8.15 -0.32
N VAL A 120 -4.85 6.82 -0.26
CA VAL A 120 -5.14 6.06 0.95
C VAL A 120 -4.17 6.44 2.08
N THR A 121 -2.88 6.51 1.77
CA THR A 121 -1.86 6.80 2.79
C THR A 121 -1.95 8.24 3.26
N LEU A 122 -2.14 9.22 2.36
CA LEU A 122 -2.37 10.61 2.74
C LEU A 122 -3.64 10.77 3.57
N GLY A 123 -4.76 10.18 3.12
CA GLY A 123 -6.01 10.22 3.87
C GLY A 123 -5.86 9.66 5.28
N ALA A 124 -5.18 8.52 5.41
CA ALA A 124 -4.85 7.94 6.71
C ALA A 124 -3.99 8.83 7.60
N LEU A 125 -3.00 9.53 7.03
CA LEU A 125 -2.20 10.50 7.76
C LEU A 125 -3.05 11.68 8.24
N TYR A 126 -3.98 12.17 7.42
CA TYR A 126 -4.81 13.33 7.76
C TYR A 126 -5.80 13.08 8.89
N TYR A 127 -6.50 11.94 8.95
CA TYR A 127 -7.44 11.70 10.07
C TYR A 127 -6.78 11.15 11.34
N ARG A 128 -5.56 10.61 11.25
CA ARG A 128 -4.85 10.05 12.41
C ARG A 128 -3.86 11.02 13.06
N ALA A 129 -3.43 12.06 12.34
CA ALA A 129 -2.54 13.07 12.89
C ALA A 129 -3.31 14.03 13.82
N PRO A 130 -2.67 14.57 14.88
CA PRO A 130 -3.22 15.71 15.61
C PRO A 130 -3.49 16.89 14.68
N GLY A 131 -4.56 17.66 14.95
CA GLY A 131 -4.85 18.89 14.23
C GLY A 131 -3.87 20.04 14.56
N TRP A 132 -4.15 21.21 13.98
CA TRP A 132 -3.45 22.45 14.31
C TRP A 132 -3.68 22.84 15.78
N PRO A 133 -2.65 23.35 16.52
CA PRO A 133 -1.32 23.74 16.06
C PRO A 133 -0.24 22.65 16.16
N ILE A 134 -0.59 21.43 16.60
CA ILE A 134 0.38 20.38 16.89
C ILE A 134 0.92 19.73 15.60
N SER A 135 0.01 19.41 14.67
CA SER A 135 0.35 18.82 13.39
C SER A 135 -0.66 19.25 12.31
N PHE A 136 -0.86 18.42 11.29
CA PHE A 136 -1.58 18.73 10.06
C PHE A 136 -2.92 17.99 9.92
N GLY A 137 -3.42 17.35 10.98
CA GLY A 137 -4.66 16.58 10.94
C GLY A 137 -5.84 17.40 10.42
N ASP A 138 -6.63 16.81 9.54
CA ASP A 138 -7.69 17.47 8.77
C ASP A 138 -8.68 16.41 8.24
N ASP A 139 -9.81 16.24 8.92
CA ASP A 139 -10.80 15.21 8.59
C ASP A 139 -11.52 15.46 7.26
N ASP A 140 -11.68 16.73 6.85
CA ASP A 140 -12.30 17.07 5.57
C ASP A 140 -11.39 16.64 4.40
N LYS A 141 -10.07 16.87 4.53
CA LYS A 141 -9.10 16.35 3.55
C LYS A 141 -9.05 14.82 3.57
N ALA A 142 -9.09 14.21 4.74
CA ALA A 142 -9.12 12.75 4.85
C ALA A 142 -10.35 12.16 4.14
N ALA A 143 -11.52 12.76 4.33
CA ALA A 143 -12.76 12.35 3.66
C ALA A 143 -12.63 12.41 2.13
N ALA A 144 -12.13 13.54 1.60
CA ALA A 144 -11.94 13.73 0.16
C ALA A 144 -10.98 12.68 -0.43
N LEU A 145 -9.82 12.48 0.19
CA LEU A 145 -8.79 11.56 -0.30
C LEU A 145 -9.24 10.09 -0.24
N LEU A 146 -9.88 9.68 0.86
CA LEU A 146 -10.30 8.29 1.06
C LEU A 146 -11.52 7.93 0.20
N SER A 147 -12.45 8.87 0.00
CA SER A 147 -13.57 8.66 -0.93
C SER A 147 -13.08 8.54 -2.36
N GLU A 148 -12.19 9.43 -2.81
CA GLU A 148 -11.55 9.36 -4.14
C GLU A 148 -10.81 8.02 -4.33
N ALA A 149 -10.06 7.55 -3.33
CA ALA A 149 -9.38 6.26 -3.39
C ALA A 149 -10.34 5.08 -3.59
N VAL A 150 -11.50 5.08 -2.93
CA VAL A 150 -12.52 4.05 -3.08
C VAL A 150 -13.22 4.14 -4.44
N GLU A 151 -13.45 5.35 -4.96
CA GLU A 151 -14.03 5.56 -6.29
C GLU A 151 -13.09 5.06 -7.40
N LEU A 152 -11.80 5.37 -7.31
CA LEU A 152 -10.78 4.92 -8.26
C LEU A 152 -10.50 3.43 -8.18
N SER A 153 -10.61 2.83 -7.00
CA SER A 153 -10.29 1.42 -6.78
C SER A 153 -11.34 0.74 -5.88
N PRO A 154 -12.57 0.55 -6.40
CA PRO A 154 -13.69 0.04 -5.61
C PRO A 154 -13.53 -1.43 -5.19
N ASN A 155 -12.51 -2.14 -5.68
CA ASN A 155 -12.19 -3.52 -5.30
C ASN A 155 -10.84 -3.61 -4.55
N ASP A 156 -10.37 -2.49 -3.99
CA ASP A 156 -9.17 -2.45 -3.16
C ASP A 156 -9.54 -2.61 -1.67
N ILE A 157 -9.05 -3.70 -1.06
CA ILE A 157 -9.32 -4.00 0.36
C ILE A 157 -8.73 -2.95 1.30
N THR A 158 -7.59 -2.37 0.94
CA THR A 158 -6.88 -1.38 1.75
C THR A 158 -7.62 -0.05 1.70
N ALA A 159 -8.02 0.43 0.52
CA ALA A 159 -8.81 1.64 0.36
C ALA A 159 -10.14 1.54 1.12
N ARG A 160 -10.86 0.42 0.97
CA ARG A 160 -12.12 0.18 1.70
C ARG A 160 -11.94 0.08 3.20
N TYR A 161 -10.85 -0.53 3.67
CA TYR A 161 -10.52 -0.56 5.09
C TYR A 161 -10.31 0.84 5.64
N PHE A 162 -9.42 1.65 5.04
CA PHE A 162 -9.10 2.98 5.57
C PHE A 162 -10.29 3.94 5.48
N TYR A 163 -11.10 3.86 4.42
CA TYR A 163 -12.35 4.62 4.37
C TYR A 163 -13.35 4.16 5.44
N GLY A 164 -13.44 2.85 5.67
CA GLY A 164 -14.28 2.30 6.74
C GLY A 164 -13.80 2.69 8.15
N ASP A 165 -12.49 2.68 8.38
CA ASP A 165 -11.86 3.11 9.63
C ASP A 165 -12.09 4.61 9.88
N PHE A 166 -11.90 5.44 8.86
CA PHE A 166 -12.23 6.87 8.93
C PHE A 166 -13.71 7.08 9.28
N LEU A 167 -14.64 6.46 8.54
CA LEU A 167 -16.08 6.57 8.82
C LEU A 167 -16.43 6.13 10.24
N ALA A 168 -15.77 5.08 10.75
CA ALA A 168 -15.97 4.62 12.11
C ALA A 168 -15.55 5.67 13.15
N GLN A 169 -14.39 6.30 12.96
CA GLN A 169 -13.88 7.36 13.85
C GLN A 169 -14.74 8.61 13.81
N GLN A 170 -15.35 8.91 12.67
CA GLN A 170 -16.32 10.01 12.51
C GLN A 170 -17.74 9.68 13.01
N GLY A 171 -17.95 8.49 13.60
CA GLY A 171 -19.26 8.08 14.14
C GLY A 171 -20.25 7.57 13.09
N HIS A 172 -19.85 7.47 11.83
CA HIS A 172 -20.66 6.96 10.72
C HIS A 172 -20.68 5.42 10.66
N LYS A 173 -21.09 4.78 11.77
CA LYS A 173 -21.03 3.33 12.01
C LYS A 173 -21.63 2.48 10.89
N GLN A 174 -22.80 2.85 10.35
CA GLN A 174 -23.45 2.07 9.28
C GLN A 174 -22.66 2.11 7.97
N GLN A 175 -22.16 3.28 7.58
CA GLN A 175 -21.36 3.46 6.37
C GLN A 175 -19.99 2.76 6.52
N ALA A 176 -19.39 2.82 7.71
CA ALA A 176 -18.17 2.09 8.03
C ALA A 176 -18.35 0.57 7.82
N ILE A 177 -19.40 -0.01 8.42
CA ILE A 177 -19.72 -1.44 8.25
C ILE A 177 -19.94 -1.81 6.78
N TYR A 178 -20.63 -0.95 6.02
CA TYR A 178 -20.83 -1.17 4.59
C TYR A 178 -19.49 -1.21 3.83
N SER A 179 -18.62 -0.20 4.02
CA SER A 179 -17.30 -0.15 3.36
C SER A 179 -16.45 -1.37 3.70
N LEU A 180 -16.40 -1.74 4.98
CA LEU A 180 -15.62 -2.86 5.50
C LEU A 180 -16.08 -4.21 4.93
N LYS A 181 -17.40 -4.46 4.86
CA LYS A 181 -17.93 -5.70 4.25
C LYS A 181 -17.57 -5.78 2.77
N ARG A 182 -17.69 -4.68 2.02
CA ARG A 182 -17.24 -4.61 0.64
C ARG A 182 -15.73 -4.85 0.50
N GLY A 183 -14.94 -4.45 1.50
CA GLY A 183 -13.51 -4.78 1.59
C GLY A 183 -13.25 -6.28 1.69
N LEU A 184 -14.06 -7.03 2.44
CA LEU A 184 -13.93 -8.49 2.53
C LEU A 184 -14.27 -9.22 1.22
N GLU A 185 -15.16 -8.64 0.42
CA GLU A 185 -15.56 -9.13 -0.91
C GLU A 185 -14.56 -8.74 -2.02
N SER A 186 -13.66 -7.80 -1.73
CA SER A 186 -12.75 -7.23 -2.71
C SER A 186 -11.64 -8.19 -3.13
N GLN A 187 -11.29 -8.14 -4.42
CA GLN A 187 -10.15 -8.84 -4.99
C GLN A 187 -9.05 -7.82 -5.30
N SER A 188 -7.93 -7.87 -4.56
CA SER A 188 -6.83 -6.92 -4.70
C SER A 188 -5.57 -7.61 -5.26
N PRO A 189 -5.56 -8.04 -6.54
CA PRO A 189 -4.51 -8.89 -7.11
C PRO A 189 -3.13 -8.20 -7.20
N HIS A 190 -3.08 -6.88 -7.04
CA HIS A 190 -1.84 -6.12 -6.99
C HIS A 190 -1.16 -6.19 -5.61
N LEU A 191 -1.87 -6.66 -4.57
CA LEU A 191 -1.34 -6.82 -3.22
C LEU A 191 -0.74 -8.20 -3.01
N HIS A 192 0.32 -8.25 -2.21
CA HIS A 192 0.89 -9.50 -1.72
C HIS A 192 -0.16 -10.25 -0.88
N PRO A 193 -0.28 -11.59 -0.98
CA PRO A 193 -1.29 -12.36 -0.24
C PRO A 193 -1.29 -12.12 1.28
N LEU A 194 -0.10 -11.91 1.87
CA LEU A 194 0.02 -11.58 3.29
C LEU A 194 -0.61 -10.23 3.65
N VAL A 195 -0.53 -9.23 2.75
CA VAL A 195 -1.20 -7.93 2.94
C VAL A 195 -2.70 -8.12 2.96
N ILE A 196 -3.25 -8.87 2.00
CA ILE A 196 -4.68 -9.15 1.90
C ILE A 196 -5.15 -9.89 3.16
N GLN A 197 -4.44 -10.93 3.60
CA GLN A 197 -4.77 -11.70 4.78
C GLN A 197 -4.79 -10.82 6.04
N GLY A 198 -3.73 -10.04 6.27
CA GLY A 198 -3.66 -9.14 7.41
C GLY A 198 -4.74 -8.07 7.38
N ARG A 199 -5.02 -7.48 6.21
CA ARG A 199 -6.06 -6.46 6.09
C ARG A 199 -7.47 -7.02 6.30
N LYS A 200 -7.73 -8.28 5.93
CA LYS A 200 -8.98 -8.98 6.32
C LYS A 200 -9.10 -9.13 7.83
N GLN A 201 -8.01 -9.45 8.53
CA GLN A 201 -8.00 -9.53 10.00
C GLN A 201 -8.31 -8.17 10.63
N ASP A 202 -7.74 -7.09 10.10
CA ASP A 202 -8.01 -5.74 10.57
C ASP A 202 -9.46 -5.32 10.35
N ILE A 203 -10.04 -5.65 9.19
CA ILE A 203 -11.46 -5.44 8.92
C ILE A 203 -12.32 -6.21 9.92
N HIS A 204 -12.03 -7.49 10.17
CA HIS A 204 -12.79 -8.28 11.15
C HIS A 204 -12.69 -7.69 12.56
N ARG A 205 -11.51 -7.24 12.98
CA ARG A 205 -11.31 -6.59 14.28
C ARG A 205 -12.17 -5.33 14.40
N LEU A 206 -12.12 -4.45 13.40
CA LEU A 206 -12.89 -3.21 13.40
C LEU A 206 -14.40 -3.49 13.36
N LEU A 207 -14.86 -4.41 12.52
CA LEU A 207 -16.28 -4.82 12.49
C LEU A 207 -16.78 -5.34 13.84
N ASN A 208 -15.94 -6.04 14.60
CA ASN A 208 -16.31 -6.51 15.94
C ASN A 208 -16.47 -5.34 16.92
N THR A 209 -15.59 -4.34 16.90
CA THR A 209 -15.74 -3.12 17.73
C THR A 209 -17.01 -2.34 17.38
N LEU A 210 -17.43 -2.36 16.12
CA LEU A 210 -18.62 -1.67 15.64
C LEU A 210 -19.92 -2.45 15.87
N ARG A 211 -19.90 -3.68 16.37
CA ARG A 211 -21.12 -4.44 16.67
C ARG A 211 -21.58 -4.27 18.12
N ASN A 212 -20.64 -3.94 18.99
CA ASN A 212 -20.88 -3.56 20.37
C ASN A 212 -21.35 -2.10 20.45
#